data_AF-A0A1H4CLF9-F1
#
_entry.id   AF-A0A1H4CLF9-F1
#
_cell.length_a   1.000
_cell.length_b   1.000
_cell.length_c   1.000
_cell.angle_alpha   90.00
_cell.angle_beta   90.00
_cell.angle_gamma   90.00
#
_symmetry.space_group_name_H-M   'P 1'
#
loop_
_entity.id
_entity.type
_entity.pdbx_description
1 polymer ?
#
loop_
_entity_poly.entity_id
_entity_poly.type
_entity_poly.pdbx_seq_one_letter_code
_entity_poly.pdbx_strand_id
1 'polypeptide(L)'
;MKKLKSLTILTLSVLLMTTFSCENEPLDPDYNFEIDSEIDGNTFGDGSGPPGGPSTGDYWPMAVNNVWTYDYTVDSEVQDPYEMEIDANVNYQGNSVFRYLQFMPTTTATDGAEFEGVDLTTYSRKNGGDYIMTIGDLQADYLGGMFTLNQNGYSIIVLKDYEEVGATWVSTAQTTTSFTALDPTLPELPEVITNLEYNFEIAEKGVSVEVNGVTYNDVIKVEMLLNSYSPEFPSQVITAESELYYALDVGIIKSVSITNDEADGVESVSVLELNTYSLN
;
A
#
# COMPACT_ATOMS: atom_id res chain seq x y z
N MET A 1 20.04 36.41 -16.61
CA MET A 1 19.79 34.95 -16.54
C MET A 1 19.48 34.62 -15.09
N LYS A 2 18.20 34.47 -14.74
CA LYS A 2 17.78 34.08 -13.39
C LYS A 2 18.04 32.58 -13.26
N LYS A 3 18.86 32.20 -12.28
CA LYS A 3 19.12 30.79 -11.96
C LYS A 3 17.82 30.19 -11.42
N LEU A 4 17.26 29.18 -12.08
CA LEU A 4 16.26 28.32 -11.45
C LEU A 4 16.93 27.70 -10.23
N LYS A 5 16.43 28.05 -9.05
CA LYS A 5 16.83 27.44 -7.78
C LYS A 5 16.08 26.12 -7.67
N SER A 6 16.82 25.07 -7.31
CA SER A 6 16.39 23.79 -6.72
C SER A 6 14.93 23.41 -6.93
N LEU A 7 14.69 22.51 -7.89
CA LEU A 7 13.44 21.79 -8.00
C LEU A 7 13.53 20.61 -7.02
N THR A 8 12.88 20.71 -5.86
CA THR A 8 12.70 19.58 -4.96
C THR A 8 11.79 18.58 -5.68
N ILE A 9 12.32 17.40 -6.02
CA ILE A 9 11.54 16.32 -6.61
C ILE A 9 10.92 15.57 -5.42
N LEU A 10 9.60 15.70 -5.30
CA LEU A 10 8.79 14.96 -4.33
C LEU A 10 8.62 13.55 -4.87
N THR A 11 9.21 12.56 -4.21
CA THR A 11 9.03 11.15 -4.57
C THR A 11 7.70 10.70 -3.97
N LEU A 12 6.68 10.61 -4.82
CA LEU A 12 5.37 10.12 -4.43
C LEU A 12 5.40 8.59 -4.28
N SER A 13 5.83 8.11 -3.12
CA SER A 13 5.56 6.74 -2.69
C SER A 13 4.12 6.70 -2.17
N VAL A 14 3.15 6.46 -3.05
CA VAL A 14 1.76 6.21 -2.63
C VAL A 14 1.72 4.87 -1.93
N LEU A 15 1.83 4.91 -0.61
CA LEU A 15 1.57 3.77 0.23
C LEU A 15 0.77 4.23 1.43
N LEU A 16 -0.43 3.65 1.54
CA LEU A 16 -1.25 3.50 2.75
C LEU A 16 -0.32 3.43 3.98
N MET A 17 -0.28 4.31 4.98
CA MET A 17 -1.31 4.98 5.78
C MET A 17 -0.74 6.30 6.37
N THR A 18 -1.63 7.15 6.93
CA THR A 18 -1.39 8.23 7.94
C THR A 18 -1.52 9.71 7.49
N THR A 19 -1.96 10.55 8.44
CA THR A 19 -2.18 12.00 8.36
C THR A 19 -1.51 12.68 9.55
N PHE A 20 -0.69 13.73 9.37
CA PHE A 20 -0.56 14.85 10.33
C PHE A 20 0.07 16.11 9.69
N SER A 21 -0.18 17.25 10.35
CA SER A 21 0.02 18.62 9.84
C SER A 21 1.31 19.28 10.36
N CYS A 22 2.00 20.02 9.48
CA CYS A 22 2.87 21.20 9.68
C CYS A 22 3.92 21.19 10.82
N GLU A 23 5.21 21.31 10.48
CA GLU A 23 5.95 22.57 10.37
C GLU A 23 7.16 22.41 9.41
N ASN A 24 7.48 23.45 8.66
CA ASN A 24 8.46 23.46 7.57
C ASN A 24 9.86 23.77 8.15
N GLU A 25 10.72 22.76 8.33
CA GLU A 25 12.11 22.97 8.79
C GLU A 25 13.11 22.82 7.62
N PRO A 26 14.08 23.74 7.45
CA PRO A 26 15.06 23.63 6.38
C PRO A 26 16.12 22.56 6.66
N LEU A 27 16.34 21.68 5.67
CA LEU A 27 17.32 20.58 5.65
C LEU A 27 18.79 21.05 5.86
N ASP A 28 19.50 20.38 6.75
CA ASP A 28 20.95 20.51 7.05
C ASP A 28 21.77 19.69 6.02
N PRO A 29 22.77 20.28 5.31
CA PRO A 29 23.34 19.68 4.10
C PRO A 29 24.45 18.63 4.25
N ASP A 30 24.78 18.07 5.42
CA ASP A 30 25.94 17.18 5.55
C ASP A 30 25.59 15.73 5.92
N TYR A 31 25.16 14.93 4.95
CA TYR A 31 25.29 13.47 5.03
C TYR A 31 25.54 12.84 3.66
N ASN A 32 26.63 12.08 3.54
CA ASN A 32 27.10 11.46 2.30
C ASN A 32 27.26 9.95 2.56
N PHE A 33 26.46 9.12 1.91
CA PHE A 33 26.56 7.66 1.99
C PHE A 33 26.80 7.09 0.59
N GLU A 34 27.89 6.35 0.42
CA GLU A 34 28.18 5.58 -0.80
C GLU A 34 27.43 4.25 -0.73
N ILE A 35 26.60 3.93 -1.74
CA ILE A 35 25.99 2.61 -1.91
C ILE A 35 26.47 1.98 -3.22
N ASP A 36 26.98 0.77 -3.08
CA ASP A 36 27.45 -0.14 -4.13
C ASP A 36 26.24 -0.75 -4.87
N SER A 37 26.24 -0.70 -6.20
CA SER A 37 25.10 -1.01 -7.04
C SER A 37 25.29 -2.31 -7.82
N GLU A 38 24.76 -3.43 -7.31
CA GLU A 38 24.43 -4.60 -8.14
C GLU A 38 23.19 -5.32 -7.57
N ILE A 39 22.01 -5.09 -8.16
CA ILE A 39 20.88 -6.03 -8.12
C ILE A 39 20.45 -6.30 -9.56
N ASP A 40 20.54 -7.58 -9.93
CA ASP A 40 20.29 -8.19 -11.24
C ASP A 40 18.77 -8.38 -11.49
N GLY A 41 18.37 -8.52 -12.76
CA GLY A 41 17.01 -8.31 -13.27
C GLY A 41 15.85 -9.06 -12.58
N ASN A 42 14.90 -8.30 -12.02
CA ASN A 42 13.67 -8.81 -11.42
C ASN A 42 12.54 -9.04 -12.44
N THR A 43 12.14 -10.30 -12.63
CA THR A 43 10.77 -10.64 -13.05
C THR A 43 9.82 -10.41 -11.87
N PHE A 44 9.07 -9.31 -11.88
CA PHE A 44 8.03 -9.04 -10.89
C PHE A 44 6.83 -9.96 -11.13
N GLY A 45 6.47 -10.77 -10.14
CA GLY A 45 5.37 -11.73 -10.26
C GLY A 45 4.03 -11.06 -9.95
N ASP A 46 3.20 -10.81 -10.97
CA ASP A 46 1.86 -10.26 -10.83
C ASP A 46 0.81 -11.25 -10.24
N GLY A 47 1.26 -12.44 -9.81
CA GLY A 47 0.42 -13.54 -9.35
C GLY A 47 -0.43 -14.21 -10.44
N SER A 48 -0.18 -13.94 -11.73
CA SER A 48 -0.88 -14.58 -12.87
C SER A 48 -0.38 -16.00 -13.17
N GLY A 49 0.55 -16.50 -12.35
CA GLY A 49 1.10 -17.84 -12.41
C GLY A 49 0.06 -18.95 -12.13
N PRO A 50 0.51 -20.22 -12.11
CA PRO A 50 -0.34 -21.33 -11.69
C PRO A 50 -0.98 -21.03 -10.32
N PRO A 51 -2.18 -21.58 -10.04
CA PRO A 51 -2.79 -21.44 -8.72
C PRO A 51 -1.81 -21.78 -7.61
N GLY A 52 -1.87 -21.02 -6.52
CA GLY A 52 -1.17 -21.37 -5.28
C GLY A 52 -1.63 -22.72 -4.73
N GLY A 53 -1.17 -23.06 -3.54
CA GLY A 53 -1.62 -24.26 -2.84
C GLY A 53 -3.15 -24.36 -2.69
N PRO A 54 -3.68 -25.53 -2.31
CA PRO A 54 -5.13 -25.72 -2.15
C PRO A 54 -5.65 -24.80 -1.04
N SER A 55 -6.64 -23.98 -1.35
CA SER A 55 -7.22 -23.06 -0.37
C SER A 55 -7.82 -23.80 0.82
N THR A 56 -7.61 -23.26 2.02
CA THR A 56 -8.13 -23.83 3.28
C THR A 56 -9.44 -23.20 3.74
N GLY A 57 -9.92 -22.16 3.05
CA GLY A 57 -11.14 -21.43 3.39
C GLY A 57 -11.24 -20.12 2.63
N ASP A 58 -12.29 -19.33 2.85
CA ASP A 58 -12.42 -17.99 2.27
C ASP A 58 -12.13 -16.91 3.32
N TYR A 59 -10.84 -16.63 3.53
CA TYR A 59 -10.36 -15.67 4.52
C TYR A 59 -10.48 -14.21 4.06
N TRP A 60 -10.91 -14.01 2.81
CA TRP A 60 -11.29 -12.71 2.29
C TRP A 60 -12.33 -12.88 1.18
N PRO A 61 -13.62 -12.99 1.56
CA PRO A 61 -14.70 -13.18 0.60
C PRO A 61 -14.80 -12.01 -0.37
N MET A 62 -14.56 -12.28 -1.67
CA MET A 62 -14.62 -11.27 -2.72
C MET A 62 -15.90 -11.44 -3.55
N ALA A 63 -16.88 -10.56 -3.31
CA ALA A 63 -18.08 -10.43 -4.10
C ALA A 63 -18.50 -8.96 -4.18
N VAL A 64 -19.17 -8.59 -5.27
CA VAL A 64 -19.69 -7.22 -5.45
C VAL A 64 -20.76 -6.93 -4.40
N ASN A 65 -20.70 -5.73 -3.83
CA ASN A 65 -21.46 -5.24 -2.68
C ASN A 65 -21.08 -5.89 -1.34
N ASN A 66 -19.93 -6.56 -1.24
CA ASN A 66 -19.35 -6.83 0.07
C ASN A 66 -18.86 -5.50 0.67
N VAL A 67 -19.24 -5.24 1.91
CA VAL A 67 -18.93 -4.01 2.63
C VAL A 67 -18.38 -4.34 4.01
N TRP A 68 -17.33 -3.63 4.42
CA TRP A 68 -16.75 -3.67 5.75
C TRP A 68 -16.61 -2.24 6.28
N THR A 69 -17.06 -2.00 7.49
CA THR A 69 -16.93 -0.72 8.18
C THR A 69 -15.99 -0.90 9.35
N TYR A 70 -14.98 -0.04 9.45
CA TYR A 70 -13.92 -0.11 10.45
C TYR A 70 -13.96 1.12 11.36
N ASP A 71 -13.71 0.88 12.63
CA ASP A 71 -13.25 1.93 13.53
C ASP A 71 -11.76 2.15 13.24
N TYR A 72 -11.37 3.41 13.08
CA TYR A 72 -10.04 3.79 12.62
C TYR A 72 -9.40 4.79 13.58
N THR A 73 -8.14 4.54 13.95
CA THR A 73 -7.34 5.48 14.74
C THR A 73 -5.97 5.68 14.11
N VAL A 74 -5.46 6.91 14.18
CA VAL A 74 -4.09 7.27 13.80
C VAL A 74 -3.44 7.95 14.99
N ASP A 75 -2.29 7.46 15.43
CA ASP A 75 -1.56 7.94 16.61
C ASP A 75 -2.44 8.10 17.85
N SER A 76 -3.33 7.11 18.05
CA SER A 76 -4.35 7.07 19.11
C SER A 76 -5.49 8.08 18.99
N GLU A 77 -5.52 8.90 17.93
CA GLU A 77 -6.62 9.81 17.64
C GLU A 77 -7.67 9.12 16.77
N VAL A 78 -8.93 9.18 17.22
CA VAL A 78 -10.07 8.58 16.54
C VAL A 78 -10.40 9.35 15.27
N GLN A 79 -10.54 8.62 14.17
CA GLN A 79 -10.96 9.13 12.88
C GLN A 79 -12.43 8.82 12.60
N ASP A 80 -12.98 9.41 11.55
CA ASP A 80 -14.29 9.00 11.05
C ASP A 80 -14.25 7.51 10.63
N PRO A 81 -15.34 6.73 10.87
CA PRO A 81 -15.39 5.34 10.47
C PRO A 81 -15.11 5.17 8.98
N TYR A 82 -14.32 4.16 8.67
CA TYR A 82 -13.85 3.90 7.33
C TYR A 82 -14.67 2.77 6.68
N GLU A 83 -15.15 2.96 5.46
CA GLU A 83 -15.91 1.95 4.71
C GLU A 83 -15.07 1.39 3.55
N MET A 84 -14.90 0.07 3.53
CA MET A 84 -14.34 -0.67 2.41
C MET A 84 -15.48 -1.35 1.65
N GLU A 85 -15.63 -1.07 0.37
CA GLU A 85 -16.67 -1.66 -0.48
C GLU A 85 -16.07 -2.22 -1.77
N ILE A 86 -16.48 -3.44 -2.17
CA ILE A 86 -16.24 -3.97 -3.51
C ILE A 86 -17.38 -3.53 -4.43
N ASP A 87 -17.08 -2.64 -5.37
CA ASP A 87 -18.11 -2.02 -6.22
C ASP A 87 -18.29 -2.73 -7.58
N ALA A 88 -17.24 -3.42 -8.05
CA ALA A 88 -17.25 -4.04 -9.37
C ALA A 88 -16.36 -5.28 -9.45
N ASN A 89 -16.72 -6.18 -10.37
CA ASN A 89 -15.81 -7.18 -10.91
C ASN A 89 -15.45 -6.76 -12.34
N VAL A 90 -14.17 -6.56 -12.61
CA VAL A 90 -13.67 -6.01 -13.87
C VAL A 90 -12.49 -6.84 -14.40
N ASN A 91 -12.21 -6.70 -15.70
CA ASN A 91 -10.94 -7.20 -16.23
C ASN A 91 -9.89 -6.09 -16.11
N TYR A 92 -8.83 -6.34 -15.35
CA TYR A 92 -7.69 -5.44 -15.20
C TYR A 92 -6.40 -6.21 -15.48
N GLN A 93 -5.56 -5.68 -16.37
CA GLN A 93 -4.31 -6.32 -16.81
C GLN A 93 -4.49 -7.80 -17.22
N GLY A 94 -5.62 -8.13 -17.86
CA GLY A 94 -5.93 -9.49 -18.32
C GLY A 94 -6.54 -10.42 -17.26
N ASN A 95 -6.61 -10.00 -15.99
CA ASN A 95 -7.15 -10.79 -14.89
C ASN A 95 -8.57 -10.34 -14.53
N SER A 96 -9.42 -11.29 -14.11
CA SER A 96 -10.69 -10.97 -13.44
C SER A 96 -10.39 -10.57 -12.00
N VAL A 97 -10.72 -9.34 -11.64
CA VAL A 97 -10.41 -8.75 -10.32
C VAL A 97 -11.64 -8.04 -9.75
N PHE A 98 -11.69 -7.96 -8.42
CA PHE A 98 -12.69 -7.18 -7.69
C PHE A 98 -12.10 -5.82 -7.35
N ARG A 99 -12.76 -4.75 -7.79
CA ARG A 99 -12.37 -3.37 -7.54
C ARG A 99 -12.98 -2.88 -6.24
N TYR A 100 -12.22 -2.08 -5.50
CA TYR A 100 -12.68 -1.38 -4.32
C TYR A 100 -13.07 0.06 -4.67
N LEU A 101 -14.22 0.52 -4.15
CA LEU A 101 -14.58 1.94 -4.19
C LEU A 101 -13.62 2.77 -3.32
N GLN A 102 -13.27 2.22 -2.16
CA GLN A 102 -12.28 2.75 -1.24
C GLN A 102 -11.57 1.54 -0.62
N PHE A 103 -10.24 1.48 -0.69
CA PHE A 103 -9.46 0.43 -0.05
C PHE A 103 -8.51 1.00 0.98
N MET A 104 -8.79 0.72 2.26
CA MET A 104 -8.16 1.33 3.44
C MET A 104 -8.13 2.89 3.40
N PRO A 105 -8.01 3.58 4.54
CA PRO A 105 -7.92 5.04 4.55
C PRO A 105 -6.70 5.50 3.74
N THR A 106 -6.94 6.40 2.78
CA THR A 106 -5.96 6.98 1.87
C THR A 106 -4.98 7.91 2.59
N THR A 107 -3.78 8.07 2.03
CA THR A 107 -2.69 8.84 2.64
C THR A 107 -2.50 10.22 2.08
N THR A 108 -2.21 11.13 3.00
CA THR A 108 -1.27 12.25 2.84
C THR A 108 0.15 11.71 2.73
N ALA A 109 0.99 12.34 1.92
CA ALA A 109 2.42 12.05 1.98
C ALA A 109 2.95 12.32 3.41
N THR A 110 4.04 11.64 3.78
CA THR A 110 4.71 11.75 5.09
C THR A 110 5.16 13.18 5.41
N ASP A 111 5.42 13.99 4.38
CA ASP A 111 5.69 15.42 4.46
C ASP A 111 4.44 16.31 4.64
N GLY A 112 3.27 15.70 4.83
CA GLY A 112 1.98 16.37 4.94
C GLY A 112 1.44 16.92 3.61
N ALA A 113 2.04 16.57 2.46
CA ALA A 113 1.48 16.95 1.17
C ALA A 113 0.17 16.19 0.93
N GLU A 114 -0.93 16.94 0.99
CA GLU A 114 -2.23 16.51 0.50
C GLU A 114 -2.22 16.57 -1.02
N PHE A 115 -2.36 15.42 -1.67
CA PHE A 115 -2.70 15.40 -3.09
C PHE A 115 -4.22 15.47 -3.22
N GLU A 116 -4.73 16.65 -3.58
CA GLU A 116 -6.13 16.75 -4.00
C GLU A 116 -6.35 15.91 -5.27
N GLY A 117 -7.35 15.02 -5.23
CA GLY A 117 -7.78 14.27 -6.41
C GLY A 117 -6.97 13.02 -6.76
N VAL A 118 -6.19 12.45 -5.82
CA VAL A 118 -5.60 11.11 -6.01
C VAL A 118 -6.68 10.06 -5.85
N ASP A 119 -7.10 9.49 -6.99
CA ASP A 119 -7.97 8.31 -7.04
C ASP A 119 -7.10 7.09 -7.33
N LEU A 120 -6.63 6.44 -6.26
CA LEU A 120 -5.88 5.20 -6.37
C LEU A 120 -6.86 4.03 -6.38
N THR A 121 -7.07 3.43 -7.55
CA THR A 121 -7.96 2.27 -7.64
C THR A 121 -7.24 1.02 -7.14
N THR A 122 -7.78 0.37 -6.12
CA THR A 122 -7.27 -0.91 -5.62
C THR A 122 -8.17 -2.05 -6.08
N TYR A 123 -7.55 -3.22 -6.29
CA TYR A 123 -8.23 -4.44 -6.65
C TYR A 123 -7.74 -5.62 -5.82
N SER A 124 -8.55 -6.68 -5.76
CA SER A 124 -8.12 -7.97 -5.25
C SER A 124 -8.61 -9.11 -6.12
N ARG A 125 -7.90 -10.24 -6.05
CA ARG A 125 -8.33 -11.52 -6.59
C ARG A 125 -7.74 -12.67 -5.79
N LYS A 126 -8.31 -13.86 -5.98
CA LYS A 126 -7.83 -15.11 -5.38
C LYS A 126 -7.46 -16.11 -6.45
N ASN A 127 -6.35 -16.82 -6.28
CA ASN A 127 -5.89 -17.87 -7.20
C ASN A 127 -5.42 -19.11 -6.41
N GLY A 128 -6.31 -20.06 -6.19
CA GLY A 128 -6.05 -21.11 -5.19
C GLY A 128 -6.13 -20.52 -3.79
N GLY A 129 -5.14 -20.82 -2.95
CA GLY A 129 -5.00 -20.20 -1.62
C GLY A 129 -4.16 -18.91 -1.59
N ASP A 130 -3.68 -18.42 -2.75
CA ASP A 130 -3.03 -17.11 -2.85
C ASP A 130 -4.06 -15.99 -3.00
N TYR A 131 -3.98 -14.97 -2.16
CA TYR A 131 -4.75 -13.73 -2.24
C TYR A 131 -3.83 -12.64 -2.76
N ILE A 132 -4.24 -12.01 -3.86
CA ILE A 132 -3.48 -11.01 -4.58
C ILE A 132 -4.18 -9.67 -4.42
N MET A 133 -3.41 -8.66 -4.02
CA MET A 133 -3.81 -7.26 -4.05
C MET A 133 -3.11 -6.58 -5.23
N THR A 134 -3.86 -5.75 -5.94
CA THR A 134 -3.36 -4.97 -7.07
C THR A 134 -3.63 -3.51 -6.81
N ILE A 135 -2.58 -2.69 -6.86
CA ILE A 135 -2.69 -1.25 -6.91
C ILE A 135 -2.74 -0.83 -8.38
N GLY A 136 -3.75 -0.05 -8.74
CA GLY A 136 -3.96 0.43 -10.10
C GLY A 136 -2.95 1.51 -10.51
N ASP A 137 -2.96 1.86 -11.79
CA ASP A 137 -2.23 3.02 -12.28
C ASP A 137 -2.81 4.29 -11.63
N LEU A 138 -1.92 5.21 -11.26
CA LEU A 138 -2.27 6.51 -10.70
C LEU A 138 -2.02 7.60 -11.73
N GLN A 139 -2.97 8.54 -11.82
CA GLN A 139 -2.79 9.81 -12.50
C GLN A 139 -3.25 10.94 -11.58
N ALA A 140 -2.42 11.97 -11.43
CA ALA A 140 -2.73 13.12 -10.58
C ALA A 140 -2.17 14.43 -11.15
N ASP A 141 -2.75 15.56 -10.75
CA ASP A 141 -2.19 16.87 -11.00
C ASP A 141 -0.98 17.12 -10.10
N TYR A 142 0.08 17.70 -10.66
CA TYR A 142 1.32 17.97 -9.94
C TYR A 142 1.80 19.41 -10.15
N LEU A 143 2.37 19.99 -9.08
CA LEU A 143 2.82 21.39 -9.01
C LEU A 143 1.74 22.39 -9.47
N GLY A 144 0.53 22.26 -8.93
CA GLY A 144 -0.59 23.17 -9.24
C GLY A 144 -1.10 23.04 -10.67
N GLY A 145 -1.10 21.81 -11.21
CA GLY A 145 -1.54 21.52 -12.58
C GLY A 145 -0.54 21.96 -13.65
N MET A 146 0.74 22.13 -13.32
CA MET A 146 1.79 22.38 -14.31
C MET A 146 2.23 21.08 -15.00
N PHE A 147 2.11 19.96 -14.29
CA PHE A 147 2.45 18.63 -14.77
C PHE A 147 1.31 17.65 -14.46
N THR A 148 1.17 16.64 -15.31
CA THR A 148 0.43 15.42 -14.99
C THR A 148 1.43 14.37 -14.50
N LEU A 149 1.26 13.91 -13.27
CA LEU A 149 1.95 12.77 -12.70
C LEU A 149 1.26 11.48 -13.19
N ASN A 150 2.04 10.51 -13.66
CA ASN A 150 1.55 9.16 -13.92
C ASN A 150 2.46 8.16 -13.20
N GLN A 151 1.87 7.19 -12.51
CA GLN A 151 2.58 6.09 -11.87
C GLN A 151 1.92 4.78 -12.27
N ASN A 152 2.70 3.79 -12.70
CA ASN A 152 2.15 2.48 -13.01
C ASN A 152 1.79 1.70 -11.73
N GLY A 153 0.72 0.94 -11.82
CA GLY A 153 0.28 0.02 -10.78
C GLY A 153 1.15 -1.23 -10.70
N TYR A 154 0.89 -2.03 -9.66
CA TYR A 154 1.61 -3.26 -9.34
C TYR A 154 0.71 -4.26 -8.59
N SER A 155 1.14 -5.51 -8.47
CA SER A 155 0.43 -6.54 -7.69
C SER A 155 1.36 -7.28 -6.74
N ILE A 156 0.83 -7.70 -5.60
CA ILE A 156 1.55 -8.48 -4.58
C ILE A 156 0.65 -9.58 -4.01
N ILE A 157 1.26 -10.69 -3.55
CA ILE A 157 0.55 -11.73 -2.80
C ILE A 157 0.57 -11.32 -1.33
N VAL A 158 -0.61 -11.10 -0.75
CA VAL A 158 -0.78 -10.58 0.62
C VAL A 158 -1.17 -11.65 1.64
N LEU A 159 -1.67 -12.79 1.18
CA LEU A 159 -1.99 -13.93 2.04
C LEU A 159 -1.85 -15.23 1.24
N LYS A 160 -1.33 -16.26 1.92
CA LYS A 160 -1.30 -17.65 1.45
C LYS A 160 -2.01 -18.55 2.47
N ASP A 161 -3.31 -18.74 2.32
CA ASP A 161 -4.12 -19.40 3.36
C ASP A 161 -3.80 -20.89 3.58
N TYR A 162 -3.01 -21.49 2.70
CA TYR A 162 -2.64 -22.90 2.73
C TYR A 162 -1.32 -23.17 3.45
N GLU A 163 -0.55 -22.11 3.74
CA GLU A 163 0.74 -22.23 4.42
C GLU A 163 0.55 -22.38 5.94
N GLU A 164 1.52 -23.01 6.61
CA GLU A 164 1.52 -23.21 8.05
C GLU A 164 2.13 -22.00 8.79
N VAL A 165 1.95 -21.94 10.12
CA VAL A 165 2.59 -20.92 10.96
C VAL A 165 4.12 -20.94 10.78
N GLY A 166 4.74 -19.76 10.67
CA GLY A 166 6.16 -19.55 10.42
C GLY A 166 6.57 -19.65 8.95
N ALA A 167 5.63 -19.88 8.03
CA ALA A 167 5.89 -19.78 6.60
C ALA A 167 6.09 -18.32 6.21
N THR A 168 7.10 -18.05 5.38
CA THR A 168 7.43 -16.72 4.89
C THR A 168 7.45 -16.66 3.37
N TRP A 169 7.15 -15.48 2.81
CA TRP A 169 7.33 -15.21 1.39
C TRP A 169 7.67 -13.75 1.15
N VAL A 170 8.31 -13.49 0.01
CA VAL A 170 8.62 -12.14 -0.46
C VAL A 170 7.79 -11.85 -1.70
N SER A 171 7.13 -10.69 -1.70
CA SER A 171 6.55 -10.09 -2.90
C SER A 171 7.33 -8.83 -3.24
N THR A 172 7.84 -8.71 -4.46
CA THR A 172 8.51 -7.49 -4.94
C THR A 172 7.69 -6.83 -6.03
N ALA A 173 7.74 -5.50 -6.06
CA ALA A 173 7.14 -4.68 -7.09
C ALA A 173 8.04 -3.48 -7.41
N GLN A 174 7.78 -2.84 -8.54
CA GLN A 174 8.44 -1.60 -8.92
C GLN A 174 7.40 -0.67 -9.55
N THR A 175 7.42 0.58 -9.12
CA THR A 175 6.67 1.66 -9.74
C THR A 175 7.62 2.64 -10.40
N THR A 176 7.14 3.25 -11.47
CA THR A 176 7.80 4.28 -12.25
C THR A 176 6.86 5.47 -12.28
N THR A 177 7.29 6.56 -11.66
CA THR A 177 6.59 7.83 -11.66
C THR A 177 7.15 8.70 -12.76
N SER A 178 6.30 9.14 -13.67
CA SER A 178 6.64 10.01 -14.80
C SER A 178 5.85 11.32 -14.75
N PHE A 179 6.41 12.38 -15.33
CA PHE A 179 5.82 13.71 -15.29
C PHE A 179 5.67 14.26 -16.71
N THR A 180 4.44 14.57 -17.10
CA THR A 180 4.15 15.18 -18.41
C THR A 180 3.85 16.65 -18.23
N ALA A 181 4.67 17.53 -18.80
CA ALA A 181 4.45 18.98 -18.75
C ALA A 181 3.21 19.37 -19.57
N LEU A 182 2.33 20.21 -18.99
CA LEU A 182 1.16 20.75 -19.70
C LEU A 182 1.48 22.01 -20.53
N ASP A 183 2.63 22.64 -20.27
CA ASP A 183 3.19 23.75 -21.06
C ASP A 183 4.55 23.34 -21.65
N PRO A 184 4.74 23.36 -22.99
CA PRO A 184 5.97 22.94 -23.65
C PRO A 184 7.19 23.85 -23.36
N THR A 185 7.00 24.98 -22.67
CA THR A 185 8.09 25.84 -22.21
C THR A 185 8.69 25.42 -20.87
N LEU A 186 8.06 24.49 -20.17
CA LEU A 186 8.55 23.93 -18.91
C LEU A 186 9.64 22.86 -19.16
N PRO A 187 10.59 22.69 -18.23
CA PRO A 187 11.59 21.65 -18.33
C PRO A 187 10.95 20.26 -18.16
N GLU A 188 11.55 19.26 -18.81
CA GLU A 188 11.26 17.85 -18.52
C GLU A 188 11.76 17.50 -17.11
N LEU A 189 10.97 16.71 -16.38
CA LEU A 189 11.37 16.16 -15.09
C LEU A 189 11.79 14.70 -15.29
N PRO A 190 12.82 14.23 -14.57
CA PRO A 190 13.22 12.83 -14.65
C PRO A 190 12.12 11.93 -14.10
N GLU A 191 12.05 10.71 -14.63
CA GLU A 191 11.27 9.64 -14.02
C GLU A 191 11.89 9.23 -12.68
N VAL A 192 11.05 8.74 -11.78
CA VAL A 192 11.47 8.22 -10.47
C VAL A 192 11.07 6.76 -10.38
N ILE A 193 12.02 5.89 -10.08
CA ILE A 193 11.78 4.47 -9.90
C ILE A 193 11.75 4.17 -8.40
N THR A 194 10.64 3.61 -7.94
CA THR A 194 10.48 3.15 -6.56
C THR A 194 10.40 1.62 -6.55
N ASN A 195 11.31 0.99 -5.82
CA ASN A 195 11.29 -0.44 -5.56
C ASN A 195 10.55 -0.71 -4.26
N LEU A 196 9.70 -1.73 -4.29
CA LEU A 196 8.88 -2.16 -3.15
C LEU A 196 9.23 -3.61 -2.84
N GLU A 197 9.64 -3.88 -1.62
CA GLU A 197 9.87 -5.24 -1.12
C GLU A 197 9.00 -5.51 0.10
N TYR A 198 8.09 -6.48 -0.04
CA TYR A 198 7.20 -6.92 1.02
C TYR A 198 7.64 -8.29 1.51
N ASN A 199 8.01 -8.38 2.78
CA ASN A 199 8.32 -9.62 3.47
C ASN A 199 7.12 -9.99 4.35
N PHE A 200 6.56 -11.18 4.14
CA PHE A 200 5.38 -11.66 4.89
C PHE A 200 5.71 -12.91 5.70
N GLU A 201 5.03 -13.07 6.83
CA GLU A 201 5.06 -14.26 7.68
C GLU A 201 3.66 -14.62 8.21
N ILE A 202 3.29 -15.90 8.21
CA ILE A 202 2.13 -16.36 8.99
C ILE A 202 2.53 -16.48 10.46
N ALA A 203 2.20 -15.46 11.25
CA ALA A 203 2.50 -15.40 12.67
C ALA A 203 1.58 -16.31 13.51
N GLU A 204 0.28 -16.35 13.19
CA GLU A 204 -0.70 -17.19 13.87
C GLU A 204 -1.73 -17.74 12.88
N LYS A 205 -2.30 -18.92 13.18
CA LYS A 205 -3.32 -19.56 12.33
C LYS A 205 -4.28 -20.41 13.17
N GLY A 206 -5.57 -20.31 12.86
CA GLY A 206 -6.62 -21.05 13.55
C GLY A 206 -6.89 -20.55 14.97
N VAL A 207 -6.54 -19.30 15.25
CA VAL A 207 -6.74 -18.67 16.57
C VAL A 207 -8.10 -17.97 16.64
N SER A 208 -8.55 -17.66 17.86
CA SER A 208 -9.73 -16.81 18.10
C SER A 208 -9.27 -15.41 18.51
N VAL A 209 -9.83 -14.38 17.88
CA VAL A 209 -9.50 -12.97 18.15
C VAL A 209 -10.79 -12.22 18.47
N GLU A 210 -10.77 -11.42 19.53
CA GLU A 210 -11.86 -10.51 19.88
C GLU A 210 -11.57 -9.12 19.32
N VAL A 211 -12.49 -8.62 18.49
CA VAL A 211 -12.45 -7.26 17.92
C VAL A 211 -13.79 -6.62 18.16
N ASN A 212 -13.81 -5.42 18.74
CA ASN A 212 -15.04 -4.68 19.04
C ASN A 212 -16.14 -5.50 19.78
N GLY A 213 -15.73 -6.40 20.68
CA GLY A 213 -16.63 -7.25 21.46
C GLY A 213 -17.22 -8.44 20.69
N VAL A 214 -16.79 -8.68 19.46
CA VAL A 214 -17.14 -9.86 18.65
C VAL A 214 -15.94 -10.80 18.59
N THR A 215 -16.16 -12.07 18.94
CA THR A 215 -15.13 -13.12 18.79
C THR A 215 -15.20 -13.73 17.41
N TYR A 216 -14.12 -13.59 16.65
CA TYR A 216 -13.90 -14.26 15.38
C TYR A 216 -13.04 -15.50 15.61
N ASN A 217 -13.50 -16.66 15.12
CA ASN A 217 -12.74 -17.90 15.16
C ASN A 217 -12.04 -18.13 13.83
N ASP A 218 -11.09 -19.06 13.81
CA ASP A 218 -10.34 -19.42 12.61
C ASP A 218 -9.73 -18.18 11.94
N VAL A 219 -8.86 -17.49 12.69
CA VAL A 219 -8.15 -16.29 12.24
C VAL A 219 -6.71 -16.65 11.82
N ILE A 220 -6.24 -16.03 10.74
CA ILE A 220 -4.83 -16.01 10.32
C ILE A 220 -4.27 -14.61 10.61
N LYS A 221 -3.23 -14.54 11.43
CA LYS A 221 -2.41 -13.33 11.61
C LYS A 221 -1.23 -13.40 10.65
N VAL A 222 -1.09 -12.39 9.80
CA VAL A 222 0.07 -12.20 8.92
C VAL A 222 0.83 -10.97 9.38
N GLU A 223 2.14 -11.12 9.55
CA GLU A 223 3.07 -10.00 9.73
C GLU A 223 3.65 -9.61 8.37
N MET A 224 3.75 -8.31 8.11
CA MET A 224 4.27 -7.73 6.88
C MET A 224 5.33 -6.69 7.23
N LEU A 225 6.48 -6.78 6.60
CA LEU A 225 7.50 -5.73 6.56
C LEU A 225 7.65 -5.23 5.12
N LEU A 226 7.36 -3.97 4.90
CA LEU A 226 7.64 -3.26 3.66
C LEU A 226 8.95 -2.48 3.78
N ASN A 227 9.77 -2.57 2.73
CA ASN A 227 10.81 -1.61 2.42
C ASN A 227 10.52 -0.96 1.06
N SER A 228 10.35 0.36 1.04
CA SER A 228 10.16 1.17 -0.16
C SER A 228 11.33 2.13 -0.32
N TYR A 229 12.01 2.06 -1.46
CA TYR A 229 13.20 2.89 -1.73
C TYR A 229 13.35 3.23 -3.21
N SER A 230 13.96 4.38 -3.49
CA SER A 230 14.33 4.80 -4.83
C SER A 230 15.86 4.90 -4.97
N PRO A 231 16.48 4.28 -5.99
CA PRO A 231 17.91 4.47 -6.27
C PRO A 231 18.27 5.93 -6.56
N GLU A 232 17.33 6.70 -7.13
CA GLU A 232 17.48 8.12 -7.41
C GLU A 232 17.43 8.97 -6.13
N PHE A 233 16.75 8.48 -5.08
CA PHE A 233 16.58 9.14 -3.78
C PHE A 233 16.89 8.18 -2.63
N PRO A 234 18.17 7.79 -2.44
CA PRO A 234 18.54 6.72 -1.50
C PRO A 234 18.32 7.08 -0.02
N SER A 235 18.12 8.35 0.30
CA SER A 235 17.76 8.79 1.65
C SER A 235 16.24 8.83 1.90
N GLN A 236 15.42 8.60 0.87
CA GLN A 236 13.96 8.55 0.97
C GLN A 236 13.53 7.10 1.03
N VAL A 237 13.68 6.52 2.22
CA VAL A 237 13.27 5.15 2.53
C VAL A 237 12.03 5.22 3.40
N ILE A 238 10.99 4.50 2.98
CA ILE A 238 9.79 4.29 3.79
C ILE A 238 9.79 2.83 4.20
N THR A 239 9.66 2.59 5.50
CA THR A 239 9.42 1.26 6.04
C THR A 239 8.03 1.20 6.66
N ALA A 240 7.40 0.03 6.56
CA ALA A 240 6.14 -0.19 7.27
C ALA A 240 6.09 -1.61 7.83
N GLU A 241 5.82 -1.71 9.12
CA GLU A 241 5.51 -2.96 9.81
C GLU A 241 4.00 -3.06 9.97
N SER A 242 3.40 -4.19 9.61
CA SER A 242 1.96 -4.37 9.74
C SER A 242 1.58 -5.77 10.21
N GLU A 243 0.57 -5.82 11.07
CA GLU A 243 -0.14 -7.04 11.44
C GLU A 243 -1.52 -7.02 10.79
N LEU A 244 -1.84 -8.07 10.02
CA LEU A 244 -3.10 -8.22 9.31
C LEU A 244 -3.81 -9.47 9.82
N TYR A 245 -5.06 -9.32 10.26
CA TYR A 245 -5.86 -10.39 10.83
C TYR A 245 -7.00 -10.75 9.89
N TYR A 246 -6.93 -11.92 9.28
CA TYR A 246 -7.93 -12.43 8.34
C TYR A 246 -8.79 -13.49 9.02
N ALA A 247 -10.08 -13.26 9.14
CA ALA A 247 -11.02 -14.25 9.68
C ALA A 247 -11.76 -14.99 8.56
N LEU A 248 -11.92 -16.30 8.75
CA LEU A 248 -12.66 -17.16 7.83
C LEU A 248 -14.09 -16.66 7.60
N ASP A 249 -14.49 -16.62 6.33
CA ASP A 249 -15.81 -16.15 5.85
C ASP A 249 -16.16 -14.71 6.27
N VAL A 250 -15.15 -13.90 6.62
CA VAL A 250 -15.33 -12.50 7.00
C VAL A 250 -14.40 -11.59 6.21
N GLY A 251 -13.08 -11.84 6.19
CA GLY A 251 -12.11 -10.89 5.64
C GLY A 251 -11.17 -10.32 6.70
N ILE A 252 -10.61 -9.15 6.42
CA ILE A 252 -9.72 -8.44 7.35
C ILE A 252 -10.57 -7.91 8.51
N ILE A 253 -10.33 -8.43 9.72
CA ILE A 253 -11.04 -8.03 10.94
C ILE A 253 -10.26 -6.99 11.75
N LYS A 254 -8.94 -6.95 11.57
CA LYS A 254 -8.05 -6.02 12.26
C LYS A 254 -6.79 -5.78 11.45
N SER A 255 -6.29 -4.56 11.50
CA SER A 255 -4.96 -4.20 11.01
C SER A 255 -4.29 -3.26 12.00
N VAL A 256 -3.01 -3.49 12.28
CA VAL A 256 -2.15 -2.56 13.02
C VAL A 256 -0.95 -2.30 12.13
N SER A 257 -0.65 -1.05 11.86
CA SER A 257 0.47 -0.66 11.01
C SER A 257 1.28 0.45 11.66
N ILE A 258 2.59 0.33 11.59
CA ILE A 258 3.56 1.35 11.98
C ILE A 258 4.31 1.71 10.70
N THR A 259 4.20 2.96 10.28
CA THR A 259 4.91 3.49 9.11
C THR A 259 5.98 4.44 9.58
N ASN A 260 7.19 4.28 9.06
CA ASN A 260 8.33 5.14 9.33
C ASN A 260 8.86 5.71 8.02
N ASP A 261 8.98 7.03 7.96
CA ASP A 261 9.76 7.72 6.93
C ASP A 261 11.14 8.00 7.51
N GLU A 262 12.15 7.30 6.99
CA GLU A 262 13.52 7.42 7.49
C GLU A 262 14.12 8.79 7.17
N ALA A 263 13.59 9.50 6.17
CA ALA A 263 14.14 10.78 5.72
C ALA A 263 13.90 11.90 6.72
N ASP A 264 12.74 11.91 7.37
CA ASP A 264 12.33 12.92 8.35
C ASP A 264 12.16 12.36 9.78
N GLY A 265 12.26 11.03 9.94
CA GLY A 265 12.12 10.35 11.22
C GLY A 265 10.69 10.35 11.74
N VAL A 266 9.70 10.60 10.88
CA VAL A 266 8.29 10.56 11.24
C VAL A 266 7.86 9.10 11.34
N GLU A 267 7.28 8.77 12.48
CA GLU A 267 6.60 7.51 12.72
C GLU A 267 5.12 7.79 12.91
N SER A 268 4.26 6.96 12.33
CA SER A 268 2.84 7.00 12.61
C SER A 268 2.26 5.59 12.74
N VAL A 269 1.32 5.46 13.66
CA VAL A 269 0.67 4.20 14.01
C VAL A 269 -0.80 4.28 13.63
N SER A 270 -1.25 3.37 12.79
CA SER A 270 -2.65 3.23 12.40
C SER A 270 -3.22 1.90 12.87
N VAL A 271 -4.45 1.94 13.38
CA VAL A 271 -5.21 0.76 13.78
C VAL A 271 -6.57 0.79 13.13
N LEU A 272 -6.93 -0.31 12.45
CA LEU A 272 -8.27 -0.57 11.96
C LEU A 272 -8.85 -1.76 12.70
N GLU A 273 -10.07 -1.61 13.22
CA GLU A 273 -10.81 -2.67 13.88
C GLU A 273 -12.21 -2.78 13.26
N LEU A 274 -12.57 -3.99 12.80
CA LEU A 274 -13.85 -4.21 12.14
C LEU A 274 -15.00 -3.91 13.10
N ASN A 275 -15.90 -3.03 12.70
CA ASN A 275 -17.10 -2.68 13.43
C ASN A 275 -18.30 -3.49 12.91
N THR A 276 -18.58 -3.38 11.60
CA THR A 276 -19.67 -4.12 10.95
C THR A 276 -19.28 -4.58 9.56
N TYR A 277 -19.97 -5.60 9.04
CA TYR A 277 -19.77 -6.06 7.67
C TYR A 277 -21.07 -6.63 7.08
N SER A 278 -21.15 -6.65 5.76
CA SER A 278 -22.24 -7.26 4.98
C SER A 278 -21.65 -7.97 3.78
N LEU A 279 -21.87 -9.28 3.67
CA LEU A 279 -21.39 -10.12 2.55
C LEU A 279 -22.56 -10.61 1.71
N ASN A 280 -22.33 -10.73 0.40
CA ASN A 280 -23.29 -11.16 -0.63
C ASN A 280 -23.08 -12.62 -1.04
#